data_AF-A0A7K4FYV0-F1
#
_entry.id   AF-A0A7K4FYV0-F1
#
_cell.length_a   1.000
_cell.length_b   1.000
_cell.length_c   1.000
_cell.angle_alpha   90.00
_cell.angle_beta   90.00
_cell.angle_gamma   90.00
#
_symmetry.space_group_name_H-M   'P 1'
#
loop_
_entity.id
_entity.type
_entity.pdbx_description
1 polymer ?
#
loop_
_entity_poly.entity_id
_entity_poly.type
_entity_poly.pdbx_seq_one_letter_code
_entity_poly.pdbx_strand_id
1 'polypeptide(L)' 'MGLLYTKFYLDFEPNQWKEISSNPVIFQTITDDVSLDIYDTSQNSYKLKFKKGGKLQLFRVVGKFRLTWDDNDLDQKIS' A
#
# COMPACT_ATOMS: atom_id res chain seq x y z
N MET A 1 10.32 4.27 6.43
CA MET A 1 9.21 3.33 6.70
C MET A 1 7.96 4.15 6.92
N GLY A 2 6.95 3.99 6.06
CA GLY A 2 5.69 4.71 6.13
C GLY A 2 4.60 3.93 6.86
N LEU A 3 3.59 4.66 7.35
CA LEU A 3 2.47 4.14 8.11
C LEU A 3 1.22 4.97 7.83
N LEU A 4 0.13 4.31 7.44
CA LEU A 4 -1.19 4.93 7.29
C LEU A 4 -2.29 4.04 7.88
N TYR A 5 -3.38 4.68 8.30
CA TYR A 5 -4.61 3.99 8.67
C TYR A 5 -5.72 4.40 7.72
N THR A 6 -6.44 3.43 7.15
CA THR A 6 -7.61 3.69 6.29
C THR A 6 -8.81 2.90 6.78
N LYS A 7 -10.02 3.44 6.54
CA LYS A 7 -11.29 2.71 6.69
C LYS A 7 -11.87 2.29 5.35
N PHE A 8 -11.25 2.71 4.25
CA PHE A 8 -11.73 2.49 2.90
C PHE A 8 -11.14 1.21 2.32
N TYR A 9 -11.81 0.67 1.30
CA TYR A 9 -11.27 -0.42 0.49
C TYR A 9 -10.09 0.07 -0.32
N LEU A 10 -9.15 -0.83 -0.59
CA LEU A 10 -7.99 -0.61 -1.46
C LEU A 10 -8.13 -1.54 -2.65
N ASP A 11 -7.93 -0.99 -3.84
CA ASP A 11 -7.96 -1.75 -5.08
C ASP A 11 -6.54 -2.20 -5.44
N PHE A 12 -6.34 -3.51 -5.52
CA PHE A 12 -5.09 -4.13 -5.93
C PHE A 12 -5.29 -4.79 -7.29
N GLU A 13 -4.94 -4.06 -8.35
CA GLU A 13 -5.06 -4.55 -9.73
C GLU A 13 -4.22 -5.83 -9.94
N PRO A 14 -4.81 -6.96 -10.38
CA PRO A 14 -4.11 -8.24 -10.48
C PRO A 14 -2.92 -8.26 -11.46
N ASN A 15 -2.87 -7.31 -12.40
CA ASN A 15 -1.76 -7.14 -13.34
C ASN A 15 -0.61 -6.29 -12.76
N GLN A 16 -0.81 -5.63 -11.62
CA GLN A 16 0.16 -4.76 -10.95
C GLN A 16 0.61 -5.32 -9.60
N TRP A 17 -0.25 -6.07 -8.92
CA TRP A 17 -0.03 -6.58 -7.57
C TRP A 17 -0.12 -8.08 -7.48
N LYS A 18 0.68 -8.66 -6.59
CA LYS A 18 0.64 -10.06 -6.21
C LYS A 18 0.69 -10.19 -4.70
N GLU A 19 -0.21 -10.98 -4.11
CA GLU A 19 -0.08 -11.39 -2.72
C GLU A 19 1.06 -12.41 -2.59
N ILE A 20 2.06 -12.11 -1.76
CA ILE A 20 3.23 -12.96 -1.53
C ILE A 20 3.26 -13.60 -0.14
N SER A 21 2.38 -13.15 0.75
CA SER A 21 2.16 -13.74 2.07
C SER A 21 0.75 -13.41 2.52
N SER A 22 0.08 -14.38 3.15
CA SER A 22 -1.27 -14.24 3.71
C SER A 22 -1.26 -14.07 5.24
N ASN A 23 -0.12 -14.28 5.90
CA ASN A 23 0.05 -14.09 7.34
C ASN A 23 1.52 -13.74 7.68
N PRO A 24 1.87 -12.45 7.82
CA PRO A 24 1.00 -11.28 7.61
C PRO A 24 0.64 -11.09 6.13
N VAL A 25 -0.45 -10.37 5.83
CA VAL A 25 -0.82 -10.08 4.44
C VAL A 25 0.18 -9.09 3.84
N ILE A 26 0.85 -9.50 2.77
CA ILE A 26 1.84 -8.68 2.04
C ILE A 26 1.53 -8.75 0.55
N PHE A 27 1.32 -7.57 -0.04
CA PHE A 27 1.23 -7.37 -1.48
C PHE A 27 2.56 -6.85 -2.01
N GLN A 28 2.97 -7.34 -3.17
CA GLN A 28 4.16 -6.90 -3.88
C GLN A 28 3.79 -6.46 -5.29
N THR A 29 4.37 -5.36 -5.74
CA THR A 29 4.22 -4.90 -7.12
C THR A 29 4.98 -5.80 -8.09
N ILE A 30 4.37 -6.12 -9.23
CA ILE A 30 4.98 -6.97 -10.29
C ILE A 30 5.42 -6.18 -11.53
N THR A 31 5.03 -4.90 -11.61
CA THR A 31 5.44 -3.92 -12.63
C THR A 31 5.99 -2.65 -11.97
N ASP A 32 6.65 -1.80 -12.74
CA ASP A 32 7.09 -0.47 -12.30
C ASP A 32 5.94 0.55 -12.31
N ASP A 33 6.17 1.73 -11.72
CA ASP A 33 5.27 2.88 -11.69
C ASP A 33 3.87 2.62 -11.10
N VAL A 34 3.72 1.61 -10.24
CA VAL A 34 2.43 1.24 -9.65
C VAL A 34 2.02 2.27 -8.61
N SER A 35 0.88 2.92 -8.83
CA SER A 35 0.32 3.90 -7.91
C SER A 35 -0.77 3.27 -7.05
N LEU A 36 -0.81 3.64 -5.76
CA LEU A 36 -1.87 3.29 -4.85
C LEU A 36 -2.43 4.58 -4.23
N ASP A 37 -3.70 4.84 -4.51
CA ASP A 37 -4.46 5.94 -3.90
C ASP A 37 -5.05 5.46 -2.56
N ILE A 38 -4.80 6.23 -1.50
CA ILE A 38 -5.20 5.89 -0.13
C ILE A 38 -5.89 7.11 0.49
N TYR A 39 -7.08 6.89 1.07
CA TYR A 39 -7.72 7.86 1.94
C TYR A 39 -7.48 7.46 3.40
N ASP A 40 -6.92 8.35 4.21
CA ASP A 40 -6.74 8.08 5.63
C ASP A 40 -8.08 8.14 6.40
N THR A 41 -8.03 7.92 7.72
CA THR A 41 -9.24 7.97 8.56
C THR A 41 -9.86 9.37 8.70
N SER A 42 -9.12 10.41 8.33
CA SER A 42 -9.54 11.81 8.29
C SER A 42 -9.95 12.26 6.88
N GLN A 43 -9.99 11.33 5.92
CA GLN A 43 -10.28 11.55 4.50
C GLN A 43 -9.22 12.38 3.75
N ASN A 44 -8.00 12.49 4.28
CA ASN A 44 -6.89 13.02 3.52
C ASN A 44 -6.48 12.01 2.44
N SER A 45 -6.26 12.50 1.22
CA SER A 45 -5.82 11.68 0.08
C SER A 45 -4.31 11.62 0.00
N TYR A 46 -3.78 10.42 -0.21
CA TYR A 46 -2.37 10.13 -0.43
C TYR A 46 -2.22 9.29 -1.68
N LYS A 47 -1.20 9.59 -2.50
CA LYS A 47 -0.79 8.73 -3.62
C LYS A 47 0.62 8.21 -3.34
N LEU A 48 0.74 6.89 -3.20
CA LEU A 48 2.02 6.21 -3.09
C LEU A 48 2.40 5.63 -4.45
N LYS A 49 3.63 5.85 -4.89
CA LYS A 49 4.16 5.29 -6.14
C LYS A 49 5.27 4.30 -5.84
N PHE A 50 5.03 3.03 -6.13
CA PHE A 50 5.91 1.91 -5.84
C PHE A 50 6.73 1.50 -7.07
N LYS A 51 8.01 1.24 -6.84
CA LYS A 51 8.89 0.59 -7.82
C LYS A 51 8.52 -0.88 -7.97
N LYS A 52 8.94 -1.54 -9.05
CA LYS A 52 8.75 -2.99 -9.18
C LYS A 52 9.38 -3.75 -8.02
N GLY A 53 8.62 -4.69 -7.46
CA GLY A 53 9.04 -5.48 -6.31
C GLY A 53 8.85 -4.79 -4.96
N GLY A 54 8.37 -3.54 -4.94
CA GLY A 54 8.00 -2.81 -3.73
C GLY A 54 6.86 -3.49 -2.98
N LYS A 55 6.85 -3.37 -1.65
CA LYS A 55 5.95 -4.13 -0.79
C LYS A 55 5.07 -3.23 0.05
N LEU A 56 3.82 -3.66 0.18
CA LEU A 56 2.86 -3.09 1.11
C LEU A 56 2.35 -4.19 2.02
N GLN A 57 2.46 -3.96 3.32
CA GLN A 57 1.91 -4.85 4.33
C GLN A 57 0.57 -4.30 4.82
N LEU A 58 -0.44 -5.18 4.86
CA LEU A 58 -1.79 -4.87 5.27
C LEU A 58 -2.12 -5.62 6.56
N PHE A 59 -2.61 -4.90 7.56
CA PHE A 59 -3.15 -5.49 8.78
C PHE A 59 -4.57 -5.00 9.04
N ARG A 60 -5.49 -5.94 9.26
CA ARG A 60 -6.81 -5.59 9.76
C ARG A 60 -6.74 -5.30 11.26
N VAL A 61 -7.25 -4.15 11.66
CA VAL A 61 -7.45 -3.72 13.05
C VAL A 61 -8.95 -3.49 13.25
N VAL A 62 -9.42 -3.39 14.50
CA VAL A 62 -10.84 -3.13 14.79
C VAL A 62 -11.29 -1.84 14.08
N GLY A 63 -12.18 -2.00 13.08
CA GLY A 63 -12.79 -0.90 12.33
C GLY A 63 -11.90 -0.16 11.33
N LYS A 64 -10.66 -0.63 11.04
CA LYS A 64 -9.74 0.00 10.08
C LYS A 64 -8.64 -0.96 9.60
N PHE A 65 -7.93 -0.57 8.55
CA PHE A 65 -6.71 -1.22 8.10
C PHE A 65 -5.49 -0.38 8.46
N ARG A 66 -4.41 -1.04 8.86
CA ARG A 66 -3.08 -0.45 9.01
C ARG A 66 -2.23 -0.86 7.81
N LEU A 67 -1.68 0.13 7.14
CA LEU A 67 -0.82 -0.01 5.98
C LEU A 67 0.60 0.39 6.38
N THR A 68 1.58 -0.44 6.04
CA THR A 68 3.01 -0.15 6.27
C THR A 68 3.85 -0.54 5.07
N TRP A 69 4.87 0.25 4.76
CA TRP A 69 5.80 0.02 3.65
C TRP A 69 7.21 0.54 4.01
N ASP A 70 8.23 0.06 3.31
CA ASP A 70 9.54 0.70 3.33
C ASP A 70 9.53 1.91 2.39
N ASP A 71 10.09 3.03 2.82
CA ASP A 71 10.22 4.20 1.93
C ASP A 71 11.14 3.90 0.74
N ASN A 72 12.06 2.94 0.90
CA ASN A 72 12.90 2.45 -0.20
C ASN A 72 12.10 1.74 -1.30
N ASP A 73 10.88 1.28 -1.01
CA ASP A 73 10.01 0.63 -2.01
C ASP A 73 9.27 1.63 -2.90
N LEU A 74 9.39 2.94 -2.63
CA LEU A 74 8.77 4.00 -3.40
C LEU A 74 9.73 4.59 -4.45
N ASP A 75 9.20 4.98 -5.60
CA ASP A 75 9.95 5.70 -6.65
C ASP A 75 10.21 7.16 -6.25
N GLN A 76 9.22 7.83 -5.66
CA GLN A 76 9.31 9.17 -5.07
C GLN A 76 8.21 9.37 -3.99
N LYS A 77 8.55 10.04 -2.88
CA LYS A 77 7.54 10.62 -1.97
C LYS A 77 7.05 11.93 -2.58
N ILE A 78 5.84 11.97 -3.12
CA ILE A 78 5.19 13.25 -3.43
C ILE A 78 4.51 13.71 -2.13
N SER A 79 5.15 14.67 -1.46
CA SER A 79 4.62 15.40 -0.30
C SER A 79 3.56 16.41 -0.70
#